data_AF-M2Q7N6-F1
#
_entry.id   AF-M2Q7N6-F1
#
_cell.length_a   1.000
_cell.length_b   1.000
_cell.length_c   1.000
_cell.angle_alpha   90.00
_cell.angle_beta   90.00
_cell.angle_gamma   90.00
#
_symmetry.space_group_name_H-M   'P 1'
#
loop_
_entity.id
_entity.type
_entity.pdbx_description
1 polymer ?
#
loop_
_entity_poly.entity_id
_entity_poly.type
_entity_poly.pdbx_seq_one_letter_code
_entity_poly.pdbx_strand_id
1 'polypeptide(L)'
;MTNPGLPNALFLPTAKKPKDFTSAEIELRATKDGRMALVAFSSVQRLVECCGPHQPWALVKAEHLGRIYQTQPYDLIVLDSDLPEELRHRDALV
;
A
#
# COMPACT_ATOMS: atom_id res chain seq x y z
N MET A 1 -17.41 4.10 -5.83
CA MET A 1 -17.94 2.87 -5.20
C MET A 1 -17.21 2.72 -3.88
N THR A 2 -17.88 2.92 -2.74
CA THR A 2 -17.29 2.70 -1.41
C THR A 2 -17.47 1.23 -1.09
N ASN A 3 -16.37 0.49 -0.94
CA ASN A 3 -16.45 -0.91 -0.50
C ASN A 3 -16.77 -0.91 1.01
N PRO A 4 -17.95 -1.37 1.45
CA PRO A 4 -18.40 -1.23 2.85
C PRO A 4 -17.52 -1.97 3.86
N GLY A 5 -16.65 -2.88 3.41
CA GLY A 5 -15.67 -3.56 4.26
C GLY A 5 -14.33 -2.82 4.43
N LEU A 6 -14.10 -1.69 3.75
CA LEU A 6 -12.86 -0.93 3.85
C LEU A 6 -13.00 0.26 4.80
N PRO A 7 -11.98 0.54 5.63
CA PRO A 7 -11.88 1.80 6.36
C PRO A 7 -11.97 3.02 5.42
N ASN A 8 -12.48 4.14 5.93
CA ASN A 8 -12.59 5.40 5.16
C ASN A 8 -11.24 5.92 4.65
N ALA A 9 -10.16 5.59 5.35
CA ALA A 9 -8.79 5.93 4.97
C ALA A 9 -7.89 4.71 5.16
N LEU A 10 -6.95 4.54 4.24
CA LEU A 10 -6.03 3.43 4.14
C LEU A 10 -4.60 3.96 4.06
N PHE A 11 -3.67 3.18 4.57
CA PHE A 11 -2.24 3.44 4.43
C PHE A 11 -1.70 2.53 3.33
N LEU A 12 -1.15 3.13 2.28
CA LEU A 12 -0.62 2.39 1.13
C LEU A 12 0.91 2.47 1.13
N PRO A 13 1.63 1.34 1.01
CA PRO A 13 3.07 1.34 0.79
C PRO A 13 3.43 2.08 -0.50
N THR A 14 4.55 2.78 -0.46
CA THR A 14 5.10 3.53 -1.60
C THR A 14 6.56 3.16 -1.81
N ALA A 15 7.04 3.24 -3.04
CA ALA A 15 8.43 2.92 -3.39
C ALA A 15 9.43 3.88 -2.74
N LYS A 16 9.01 5.13 -2.56
CA LYS A 16 9.80 6.22 -1.95
C LYS A 16 8.87 7.10 -1.14
N LYS A 17 9.45 7.85 -0.19
CA LYS A 17 8.69 8.83 0.58
C LYS A 17 8.04 9.84 -0.38
N PRO A 18 6.71 9.91 -0.44
CA PRO A 18 6.02 10.83 -1.34
C PRO A 18 6.28 12.27 -0.92
N LYS A 19 6.48 13.17 -1.89
CA LYS A 19 6.54 14.62 -1.62
C LYS A 19 5.14 15.18 -1.41
N ASP A 20 4.17 14.61 -2.13
CA ASP A 20 2.74 14.91 -2.09
C ASP A 20 1.94 13.67 -2.51
N PHE A 21 0.61 13.73 -2.37
CA PHE A 21 -0.28 12.63 -2.74
C PHE A 21 -0.22 12.28 -4.24
N THR A 22 0.06 13.25 -5.10
CA THR A 22 0.08 13.09 -6.56
C THR A 22 1.35 12.42 -7.08
N SER A 23 2.43 12.45 -6.31
CA SER A 23 3.73 11.83 -6.61
C SER A 23 3.95 10.50 -5.89
N ALA A 24 2.94 9.99 -5.18
CA ALA A 24 3.04 8.72 -4.48
C ALA A 24 3.05 7.54 -5.47
N GLU A 25 4.22 6.95 -5.67
CA GLU A 25 4.39 5.69 -6.39
C GLU A 25 3.93 4.53 -5.50
N ILE A 26 2.66 4.12 -5.64
CA ILE A 26 2.08 3.04 -4.85
C ILE A 26 2.71 1.69 -5.25
N GLU A 27 3.13 0.92 -4.26
CA GLU A 27 3.64 -0.43 -4.51
C GLU A 27 2.49 -1.43 -4.65
N LEU A 28 2.31 -1.95 -5.86
CA LEU A 28 1.48 -3.14 -6.09
C LEU A 28 2.33 -4.40 -5.98
N ARG A 29 1.68 -5.52 -5.61
CA ARG A 29 2.36 -6.81 -5.51
C ARG A 29 1.74 -7.86 -6.41
N ALA A 30 2.58 -8.56 -7.16
CA ALA A 30 2.17 -9.77 -7.82
C ALA A 30 1.88 -10.86 -6.79
N THR A 31 0.74 -11.50 -6.91
CA THR A 31 0.34 -12.67 -6.13
C THR A 31 0.81 -13.94 -6.83
N LYS A 32 0.82 -15.06 -6.10
CA LYS A 32 1.24 -16.38 -6.66
C LYS A 32 0.34 -16.84 -7.82
N ASP A 33 -0.90 -16.35 -7.89
CA ASP A 33 -1.83 -16.67 -8.97
C ASP A 33 -1.76 -15.72 -10.16
N GLY A 34 -0.79 -14.79 -10.16
CA GLY A 34 -0.52 -13.87 -11.26
C GLY A 34 -1.29 -12.55 -11.21
N ARG A 35 -2.20 -12.37 -10.24
CA ARG A 35 -2.92 -11.09 -10.06
C ARG A 35 -2.05 -10.02 -9.41
N MET A 36 -2.32 -8.77 -9.74
CA MET A 36 -1.74 -7.59 -9.10
C MET A 36 -2.62 -7.13 -7.93
N ALA A 37 -2.09 -7.23 -6.72
CA ALA A 37 -2.75 -6.78 -5.50
C ALA A 37 -2.33 -5.36 -5.12
N LEU A 38 -3.31 -4.52 -4.81
CA LEU A 38 -3.10 -3.32 -4.01
C LEU A 38 -3.04 -3.73 -2.54
N VAL A 39 -1.85 -3.62 -1.94
CA VAL A 39 -1.69 -3.87 -0.51
C VAL A 39 -2.04 -2.59 0.25
N ALA A 40 -2.99 -2.70 1.17
CA ALA A 40 -3.46 -1.60 1.99
C ALA A 40 -3.42 -1.96 3.47
N PHE A 41 -3.29 -0.94 4.31
CA PHE A 41 -3.27 -1.12 5.76
C PHE A 41 -4.32 -0.25 6.43
N SER A 42 -4.94 -0.79 7.47
CA SER A 42 -5.97 -0.10 8.26
C SER A 42 -5.39 0.94 9.21
N SER A 43 -4.11 0.82 9.56
CA SER A 43 -3.38 1.72 10.46
C SER A 43 -1.88 1.75 10.17
N VAL A 44 -1.20 2.81 10.63
CA VAL A 44 0.28 2.88 10.58
C VAL A 44 0.91 1.76 11.40
N GLN A 45 0.32 1.39 12.54
CA GLN A 45 0.84 0.31 13.37
C GLN A 45 0.86 -1.02 12.60
N ARG A 46 -0.25 -1.37 11.95
CA ARG A 46 -0.32 -2.57 11.10
C ARG A 46 0.68 -2.53 9.96
N LEU A 47 0.82 -1.37 9.31
CA LEU A 47 1.82 -1.20 8.25
C LEU A 47 3.24 -1.48 8.76
N VAL A 48 3.62 -0.95 9.93
CA VAL A 48 4.94 -1.17 10.52
C VAL A 48 5.13 -2.63 10.95
N GLU A 49 4.12 -3.27 11.53
CA GLU A 49 4.16 -4.69 11.90
C GLU A 49 4.38 -5.58 10.66
N CYS A 50 3.68 -5.29 9.56
CA CYS A 50 3.70 -6.11 8.35
C CYS A 50 4.89 -5.82 7.42
N CYS A 51 5.28 -4.54 7.25
CA CYS A 51 6.29 -4.10 6.28
C CYS A 51 7.61 -3.63 6.92
N GLY A 52 7.64 -3.45 8.24
CA GLY A 52 8.77 -2.88 8.96
C GLY A 52 8.75 -1.35 9.04
N PRO A 53 9.57 -0.77 9.94
CA PRO A 53 9.52 0.67 10.27
C PRO A 53 10.05 1.60 9.17
N HIS A 54 10.82 1.08 8.20
CA HIS A 54 11.43 1.89 7.14
C HIS A 54 10.54 2.00 5.90
N GLN A 55 9.40 1.31 5.84
CA GLN A 55 8.49 1.35 4.71
C GLN A 55 7.92 2.76 4.52
N PRO A 56 8.18 3.46 3.40
CA PRO A 56 7.48 4.70 3.10
C PRO A 56 6.03 4.41 2.72
N TRP A 57 5.12 5.31 3.09
CA TRP A 57 3.69 5.16 2.88
C TRP A 57 2.97 6.47 2.60
N ALA A 58 1.76 6.36 2.05
CA ALA A 58 0.81 7.45 1.86
C ALA A 58 -0.55 7.16 2.52
N LEU A 59 -1.17 8.18 3.13
CA LEU A 59 -2.56 8.10 3.59
C LEU A 59 -3.50 8.42 2.43
N VAL A 60 -4.41 7.50 2.13
CA VAL A 60 -5.31 7.57 0.99
C VAL A 60 -6.74 7.36 1.47
N LYS A 61 -7.66 8.25 1.09
CA LYS A 61 -9.09 8.01 1.33
C LYS A 61 -9.59 6.89 0.43
N ALA A 62 -10.42 5.99 0.95
CA ALA A 62 -10.99 4.88 0.17
C ALA A 62 -11.76 5.36 -1.07
N GLU A 63 -12.40 6.53 -1.01
CA GLU A 63 -13.08 7.15 -2.16
C GLU A 63 -12.13 7.51 -3.32
N HIS A 64 -10.83 7.68 -3.05
CA HIS A 64 -9.81 8.02 -4.05
C HIS A 64 -9.16 6.78 -4.70
N LEU A 65 -9.47 5.56 -4.24
CA LEU A 65 -8.90 4.33 -4.82
C LEU A 65 -9.18 4.21 -6.32
N GLY A 66 -10.33 4.70 -6.79
CA GLY A 66 -10.64 4.73 -8.22
C GLY A 66 -9.64 5.54 -9.06
N ARG A 67 -9.03 6.59 -8.49
CA ARG A 67 -7.99 7.38 -9.17
C ARG A 67 -6.68 6.59 -9.28
N ILE A 68 -6.32 5.87 -8.22
CA ILE A 68 -5.14 4.99 -8.23
C ILE A 68 -5.32 3.88 -9.26
N TYR A 69 -6.50 3.27 -9.32
CA TYR A 69 -6.80 2.25 -10.32
C TYR A 69 -6.67 2.78 -11.76
N GLN A 70 -7.07 4.02 -12.02
CA GLN A 70 -6.93 4.64 -13.35
C GLN A 70 -5.48 4.83 -13.77
N THR A 71 -4.58 5.13 -12.81
CA THR A 71 -3.14 5.29 -13.09
C THR A 71 -2.39 3.97 -13.10
N GLN A 72 -2.79 3.04 -12.23
CA GLN A 72 -2.13 1.77 -12.00
C GLN A 72 -3.18 0.70 -11.67
N PRO A 73 -3.69 -0.02 -12.69
CA PRO A 73 -4.71 -1.05 -12.49
C PRO A 73 -4.24 -2.18 -11.57
N TYR A 74 -5.16 -2.71 -10.77
CA TYR A 74 -4.95 -3.83 -9.85
C TYR A 74 -6.19 -4.72 -9.78
N ASP A 75 -6.03 -6.01 -9.56
CA ASP A 75 -7.12 -6.98 -9.62
C ASP A 75 -7.85 -7.13 -8.27
N LEU A 76 -7.16 -6.87 -7.17
CA LEU A 76 -7.68 -7.05 -5.82
C LEU A 76 -7.03 -6.10 -4.81
N ILE A 77 -7.71 -5.93 -3.69
CA ILE A 77 -7.17 -5.23 -2.51
C ILE A 77 -6.90 -6.28 -1.44
N VAL A 78 -5.71 -6.24 -0.87
CA VAL A 78 -5.30 -7.08 0.26
C VAL A 78 -5.07 -6.17 1.46
N LEU A 79 -5.83 -6.39 2.53
CA LEU A 79 -5.77 -5.56 3.74
C LEU A 79 -4.93 -6.24 4.83
N ASP A 80 -4.03 -5.48 5.45
CA ASP A 80 -3.24 -5.89 6.62
C ASP A 80 -2.53 -7.26 6.47
N SER A 81 -1.88 -7.47 5.32
CA SER A 81 -1.16 -8.70 5.02
C SER A 81 0.34 -8.54 5.21
N ASP A 82 0.95 -9.56 5.82
CA ASP A 82 2.37 -9.59 6.14
C ASP A 82 3.23 -9.61 4.88
N LEU A 83 4.26 -8.75 4.86
CA LEU A 83 5.35 -8.83 3.89
C LEU A 83 6.45 -9.74 4.45
N PRO A 84 6.88 -10.78 3.70
CA PRO A 84 8.07 -11.57 4.05
C PRO A 84 9.26 -10.68 4.38
N GLU A 85 10.02 -11.03 5.43
CA GLU A 85 11.09 -10.19 5.95
C GLU A 85 12.17 -9.87 4.92
N GLU A 86 12.42 -10.79 3.98
CA GLU A 86 13.41 -10.64 2.92
C GLU A 86 13.06 -9.54 1.92
N LEU A 87 11.77 -9.19 1.84
CA LEU A 87 11.24 -8.20 0.93
C LEU A 87 11.00 -6.84 1.60
N ARG A 88 11.21 -6.75 2.92
CA ARG A 88 11.03 -5.50 3.66
C ARG A 88 12.12 -4.50 3.31
N HIS A 89 11.72 -3.23 3.19
CA HIS A 89 12.67 -2.13 3.06
C HIS A 89 13.57 -2.12 4.29
N ARG A 90 14.89 -2.18 4.05
CA ARG A 90 15.91 -2.07 5.09
C ARG A 90 16.31 -0.62 5.22
N ASP A 91 16.80 -0.24 6.40
CA ASP A 91 17.43 1.05 6.58
C ASP A 91 18.59 1.16 5.58
N ALA A 92 18.47 2.10 4.65
CA ALA A 92 19.62 2.49 3.85
C ALA A 92 20.51 3.27 4.79
N LEU A 93 21.47 2.58 5.42
CA LEU A 93 22.60 3.22 6.08
C LEU A 93 23.28 4.12 5.04
N VAL A 94 22.97 5.41 5.08
CA VAL A 94 23.65 6.49 4.36
C VAL A 94 24.25 7.41 5.40
#